data_AF-A0A1I7UYI0-F1
#
_entry.id   AF-A0A1I7UYI0-F1
#
_cell.length_a   1.000
_cell.length_b   1.000
_cell.length_c   1.000
_cell.angle_alpha   90.00
_cell.angle_beta   90.00
_cell.angle_gamma   90.00
#
_symmetry.space_group_name_H-M   'P 1'
#
loop_
_entity.id
_entity.type
_entity.pdbx_description
1 polymer ?
#
loop_
_entity_poly.entity_id
_entity_poly.type
_entity_poly.pdbx_seq_one_letter_code
_entity_poly.pdbx_strand_id
1 'polypeptide(L)'
;MDITPNPICFEWYEQKKALEREERRKGREEALRELALTATIISGIILILLISYVVKNIISFVISKIRSKRVGEVTQTPIIPFRSEGFKDYISLPSDSQIISIRFNGFGFGEEGHDFIPLKRTTSGSYFTYQMFGDNRIQVTYYVEEGVSYAAGFCIYVKNPMIGVPIVANEENEEESILSSISEDESPYWGKRLERLVNNGVLPRDMETIV
;
A
#
# COMPACT_ATOMS: atom_id res chain seq x y z
N MET A 1 24.37 25.32 -91.26
CA MET A 1 23.63 26.55 -90.88
C MET A 1 23.56 26.56 -89.37
N ASP A 2 24.38 27.38 -88.73
CA ASP A 2 24.37 27.51 -87.27
C ASP A 2 23.23 28.45 -86.88
N ILE A 3 22.20 27.89 -86.24
CA ILE A 3 21.07 28.66 -85.73
C ILE A 3 21.50 29.18 -84.35
N THR A 4 22.04 30.41 -84.32
CA THR A 4 22.28 31.10 -83.04
C THR A 4 20.95 31.59 -82.48
N PRO A 5 20.60 31.24 -81.22
CA PRO A 5 19.36 31.70 -80.61
C PRO A 5 19.34 33.23 -80.46
N ASN A 6 18.15 33.83 -80.60
CA ASN A 6 17.95 35.27 -80.51
C ASN A 6 18.32 35.78 -79.09
N PRO A 7 19.17 36.82 -78.96
CA PRO A 7 19.61 37.34 -77.66
C PRO A 7 18.45 37.81 -76.76
N ILE A 8 17.35 38.28 -77.34
CA ILE A 8 16.15 38.70 -76.58
C ILE A 8 15.52 37.51 -75.83
N CYS A 9 15.57 36.30 -76.42
CA CYS A 9 15.06 35.09 -75.75
C CYS A 9 15.94 34.67 -74.56
N PHE A 10 17.24 34.99 -74.59
CA PHE A 10 18.17 34.61 -73.54
C PHE A 10 17.98 35.47 -72.28
N GLU A 11 17.83 36.79 -72.43
CA GLU A 11 17.58 37.70 -71.30
C GLU A 11 16.25 37.39 -70.60
N TRP A 12 15.19 37.15 -71.38
CA TRP A 12 13.89 36.75 -70.83
C TRP A 12 13.99 35.44 -70.04
N TYR A 13 14.76 34.47 -70.53
CA TYR A 13 14.96 33.20 -69.85
C TYR A 13 15.69 33.37 -68.51
N GLU A 14 16.74 34.18 -68.46
CA GLU A 14 17.46 34.46 -67.21
C GLU A 14 16.61 35.21 -66.19
N GLN A 15 15.80 36.19 -66.62
CA GLN A 15 14.85 36.88 -65.73
C GLN A 15 13.81 35.92 -65.15
N LYS A 16 13.23 35.05 -65.98
CA LYS A 16 12.26 34.05 -65.52
C LYS A 16 12.89 33.09 -64.50
N LYS A 17 14.12 32.64 -64.77
CA LYS A 17 14.86 31.76 -63.86
C LYS A 17 15.23 32.46 -62.55
N ALA A 18 15.54 33.76 -62.57
CA ALA A 18 15.76 34.56 -61.36
C ALA A 18 14.49 34.66 -60.51
N LEU A 19 13.35 34.95 -61.13
CA LEU A 19 12.05 35.01 -60.46
C LEU A 19 11.69 33.67 -59.81
N GLU A 20 11.84 32.55 -60.55
CA GLU A 20 11.60 31.20 -60.01
C GLU A 20 12.54 30.82 -58.85
N ARG A 21 13.75 31.39 -58.79
CA ARG A 21 14.66 31.21 -57.63
C ARG A 21 14.16 32.01 -56.44
N GLU A 22 13.68 33.23 -56.64
CA GLU A 22 13.14 34.08 -55.56
C GLU A 22 11.86 33.50 -54.97
N GLU A 23 10.93 33.02 -55.79
CA GLU A 23 9.70 32.35 -55.32
C GLU A 23 10.04 31.11 -54.48
N ARG A 24 11.02 30.31 -54.91
CA ARG A 24 11.51 29.16 -54.13
C ARG A 24 12.17 29.57 -52.82
N ARG A 25 12.82 30.73 -52.74
CA ARG A 25 13.39 31.25 -51.50
C ARG A 25 12.30 31.70 -50.53
N LYS A 26 11.32 32.47 -51.01
CA LYS A 26 10.17 32.92 -50.20
C LYS A 26 9.38 31.73 -49.64
N GLY A 27 9.06 30.74 -50.48
CA GLY A 27 8.36 29.54 -50.03
C GLY A 27 9.14 28.71 -48.99
N ARG A 28 10.47 28.66 -49.09
CA ARG A 28 11.31 28.02 -48.05
C ARG A 28 11.34 28.81 -46.75
N GLU A 29 11.43 30.13 -46.82
CA GLU A 29 11.43 30.99 -45.63
C GLU A 29 10.09 30.93 -44.89
N GLU A 30 8.97 30.90 -45.62
CA GLU A 30 7.64 30.69 -45.05
C GLU A 30 7.52 29.31 -44.39
N ALA A 31 7.93 28.25 -45.09
CA ALA A 31 7.93 26.90 -44.52
C ALA A 31 8.81 26.78 -43.27
N LEU A 32 9.97 27.43 -43.24
CA LEU A 32 10.85 27.44 -42.07
C LEU A 32 10.24 28.19 -40.89
N ARG A 33 9.47 29.26 -41.12
CA ARG A 33 8.77 30.00 -40.05
C ARG A 33 7.67 29.15 -39.41
N GLU A 34 6.88 28.46 -40.22
CA GLU A 34 5.85 27.53 -39.73
C GLU A 34 6.45 26.39 -38.91
N LEU A 35 7.57 25.82 -39.38
CA LEU A 35 8.33 24.81 -38.63
C LEU A 35 8.91 25.36 -37.32
N ALA A 36 9.41 26.60 -37.33
CA ALA A 36 9.94 27.22 -36.12
C ALA A 36 8.82 27.46 -35.08
N LEU A 37 7.67 27.98 -35.50
CA LEU A 37 6.53 28.20 -34.61
C LEU A 37 6.05 26.88 -33.98
N THR A 38 5.83 25.85 -34.79
CA THR A 38 5.40 24.53 -34.29
C THR A 38 6.43 23.92 -33.32
N ALA A 39 7.73 24.03 -33.62
CA ALA A 39 8.79 23.55 -32.74
C ALA A 39 8.80 24.27 -31.38
N THR A 40 8.61 25.59 -31.36
CA THR A 40 8.56 26.37 -30.11
C THR A 40 7.37 25.97 -29.22
N ILE A 41 6.20 25.72 -29.81
CA ILE A 41 5.01 25.24 -29.08
C ILE A 41 5.26 23.86 -28.46
N ILE A 42 5.80 22.93 -29.25
CA ILE A 42 6.12 21.56 -28.77
C ILE A 42 7.13 21.63 -27.62
N SER A 43 8.19 22.44 -27.77
CA SER A 43 9.19 22.63 -26.71
C SER A 43 8.56 23.17 -25.42
N GLY A 44 7.61 24.10 -25.52
CA GLY A 44 6.86 24.62 -24.36
C GLY A 44 6.04 23.55 -23.65
N ILE A 45 5.33 22.70 -24.40
CA ILE A 45 4.53 21.59 -23.85
C ILE A 45 5.42 20.59 -23.11
N ILE A 46 6.57 20.22 -23.69
CA ILE A 46 7.53 19.30 -23.05
C ILE A 46 8.03 19.87 -21.72
N LEU A 47 8.36 21.17 -21.69
CA LEU A 47 8.83 21.83 -20.46
C LEU A 47 7.76 21.81 -19.36
N ILE A 48 6.50 22.08 -19.68
CA ILE A 48 5.38 22.04 -18.73
C ILE A 48 5.19 20.63 -18.16
N LEU A 49 5.26 19.60 -19.02
CA LEU A 49 5.15 18.21 -18.57
C LEU A 49 6.29 17.83 -17.62
N LEU A 50 7.52 18.24 -17.93
CA LEU A 50 8.69 17.98 -17.09
C LEU A 50 8.57 18.66 -15.71
N ILE A 51 8.12 19.91 -15.66
CA ILE A 51 7.86 20.63 -14.39
C ILE A 51 6.78 19.89 -13.59
N SER A 52 5.68 19.48 -14.24
CA SER A 52 4.60 18.75 -13.57
C SER A 52 5.07 17.42 -12.96
N TYR A 53 5.98 16.72 -13.63
CA TYR A 53 6.58 15.47 -13.15
C TYR A 53 7.44 15.70 -11.90
N VAL A 54 8.30 16.73 -11.92
CA VAL A 54 9.14 17.10 -10.77
C VAL A 54 8.28 17.49 -9.57
N VAL A 55 7.25 18.32 -9.76
CA VAL A 55 6.33 18.73 -8.68
C VAL A 55 5.62 17.52 -8.06
N LYS A 56 5.11 16.59 -8.88
CA LYS A 56 4.50 15.35 -8.38
C LYS A 56 5.47 14.53 -7.53
N ASN A 57 6.72 14.40 -7.95
CA ASN A 57 7.75 13.68 -7.19
C ASN A 57 8.06 14.38 -5.85
N ILE A 58 8.17 15.71 -5.84
CA ILE A 58 8.40 16.48 -4.61
C ILE A 58 7.22 16.32 -3.64
N ILE A 59 5.98 16.43 -4.13
CA ILE A 59 4.77 16.24 -3.30
C ILE A 59 4.75 14.83 -2.70
N SER A 60 5.00 13.80 -3.51
CA SER A 60 5.06 12.41 -3.05
C SER A 60 6.14 12.19 -1.98
N PHE A 61 7.32 12.80 -2.17
CA PHE A 61 8.41 12.76 -1.21
C PHE A 61 8.03 13.44 0.12
N VAL A 62 7.42 14.62 0.06
CA VAL A 62 6.97 15.35 1.25
C VAL A 62 5.90 14.57 2.00
N ILE A 63 4.90 14.01 1.31
CA ILE A 63 3.87 13.16 1.93
C ILE A 63 4.50 11.94 2.60
N SER A 64 5.45 11.27 1.93
CA SER A 64 6.17 10.12 2.49
C SER A 64 6.95 10.50 3.76
N LYS A 65 7.61 11.66 3.75
CA LYS A 65 8.34 12.19 4.91
C LYS A 65 7.41 12.60 6.06
N ILE A 66 6.21 13.12 5.77
CA ILE A 66 5.22 13.42 6.80
C ILE A 66 4.67 12.12 7.40
N ARG A 67 4.39 11.10 6.57
CA ARG A 67 3.96 9.78 7.05
C ARG A 67 5.03 9.12 7.94
N SER A 68 6.31 9.24 7.59
CA SER A 68 7.40 8.71 8.42
C SER A 68 7.56 9.41 9.77
N LYS A 69 7.11 10.66 9.90
CA LYS A 69 7.13 11.43 11.16
C LYS A 69 5.88 11.24 12.04
N ARG A 70 4.83 10.59 11.53
CA ARG A 70 3.62 10.24 12.30
C ARG A 70 3.70 8.84 12.92
N VAL A 71 4.72 8.06 12.59
CA VAL A 71 5.29 7.13 13.55
C VAL A 71 5.94 8.05 14.58
N GLY A 72 5.38 8.13 15.78
CA GLY A 72 5.87 9.04 16.83
C GLY A 72 7.34 8.80 17.15
N GLU A 73 7.86 9.48 18.17
CA GLU A 73 9.01 8.96 18.89
C GLU A 73 8.67 7.52 19.25
N VAL A 74 9.18 6.57 18.45
CA VAL A 74 9.21 5.16 18.82
C VAL A 74 9.87 5.26 20.17
N THR A 75 9.14 4.92 21.22
CA THR A 75 9.70 4.70 22.52
C THR A 75 10.84 3.71 22.27
N GLN A 76 12.05 4.23 22.10
CA GLN A 76 13.28 3.48 21.86
C GLN A 76 13.74 2.85 23.17
N THR A 77 12.84 2.66 24.13
CA THR A 77 12.90 1.44 24.91
C THR A 77 12.56 0.33 23.92
N PRO A 78 13.53 -0.44 23.39
CA PRO A 78 13.17 -1.73 22.82
C PRO A 78 12.28 -2.38 23.86
N ILE A 79 11.01 -2.63 23.51
CA ILE A 79 10.21 -3.55 24.31
C ILE A 79 10.99 -4.84 24.18
N ILE A 80 11.75 -5.13 25.23
CA ILE A 80 12.62 -6.28 25.29
C ILE A 80 11.71 -7.45 24.96
N PRO A 81 12.04 -8.28 23.94
CA PRO A 81 11.25 -9.46 23.65
C PRO A 81 11.16 -10.27 24.94
N PHE A 82 9.98 -10.26 25.56
CA PHE A 82 9.78 -10.98 26.80
C PHE A 82 9.83 -12.47 26.46
N ARG A 83 10.55 -13.25 27.27
CA ARG A 83 10.34 -14.70 27.27
C ARG A 83 8.87 -14.96 27.60
N SER A 84 8.29 -15.99 26.98
CA SER A 84 6.90 -16.43 27.19
C SER A 84 6.47 -16.48 28.66
N GLU A 85 7.39 -16.80 29.57
CA GLU A 85 7.14 -16.89 31.01
C GLU A 85 6.67 -15.57 31.65
N GLY A 86 7.06 -14.40 31.12
CA GLY A 86 6.65 -13.09 31.65
C GLY A 86 5.34 -12.55 31.08
N PHE A 87 4.73 -13.24 30.11
CA PHE A 87 3.53 -12.76 29.41
C PHE A 87 2.25 -12.92 30.26
N LYS A 88 2.21 -13.92 31.14
CA LYS A 88 1.04 -14.23 31.98
C LYS A 88 0.62 -13.07 32.89
N ASP A 89 1.56 -12.23 33.32
CA ASP A 89 1.28 -11.14 34.26
C ASP A 89 0.92 -9.81 33.57
N TYR A 90 1.30 -9.63 32.29
CA TYR A 90 1.15 -8.35 31.59
C TYR A 90 -0.15 -8.20 30.81
N ILE A 91 -0.83 -9.32 30.62
CA ILE A 91 -1.96 -9.43 29.71
C ILE A 91 -3.16 -9.79 30.58
N SER A 92 -3.57 -8.86 31.43
CA SER A 92 -4.99 -8.78 31.78
C SER A 92 -5.71 -8.29 30.52
N LEU A 93 -5.78 -9.15 29.50
CA LEU A 93 -6.71 -8.92 28.41
C LEU A 93 -8.06 -8.74 29.07
N PRO A 94 -8.82 -7.70 28.67
CA PRO A 94 -10.22 -7.63 29.05
C PRO A 94 -10.82 -9.02 28.78
N SER A 95 -11.48 -9.62 29.77
CA SER A 95 -12.03 -10.98 29.65
C SER A 95 -13.02 -11.13 28.48
N ASP A 96 -13.39 -10.01 27.87
CA ASP A 96 -14.26 -9.81 26.74
C ASP A 96 -13.55 -9.45 25.42
N SER A 97 -12.21 -9.49 25.33
CA SER A 97 -11.51 -9.19 24.09
C SER A 97 -11.64 -10.34 23.08
N GLN A 98 -12.01 -10.02 21.84
CA GLN A 98 -11.90 -10.94 20.71
C GLN A 98 -10.48 -10.91 20.15
N ILE A 99 -9.95 -12.07 19.78
CA ILE A 99 -8.60 -12.22 19.25
C ILE A 99 -8.71 -12.59 17.78
N ILE A 100 -8.16 -11.75 16.90
CA ILE A 100 -8.00 -12.09 15.49
C ILE A 100 -6.56 -12.53 15.30
N SER A 101 -6.36 -13.79 14.93
CA SER A 101 -5.02 -14.35 14.78
C SER A 101 -4.70 -14.68 13.34
N ILE A 102 -3.53 -14.21 12.92
CA ILE A 102 -3.05 -14.33 11.55
C ILE A 102 -1.67 -14.99 11.61
N ARG A 103 -1.61 -16.23 11.13
CA ARG A 103 -0.38 -17.02 11.05
C ARG A 103 0.36 -16.76 9.74
N PHE A 104 1.68 -16.87 9.76
CA PHE A 104 2.51 -16.84 8.55
C PHE A 104 2.87 -18.25 8.05
N ASN A 105 3.33 -18.31 6.81
CA ASN A 105 3.74 -19.56 6.18
C ASN A 105 4.82 -20.27 6.99
N GLY A 106 4.65 -21.59 7.17
CA GLY A 106 5.54 -22.40 8.00
C GLY A 106 5.14 -22.49 9.47
N PHE A 107 4.09 -21.78 9.88
CA PHE A 107 3.53 -21.83 11.23
C PHE A 107 2.06 -22.27 11.20
N GLY A 108 1.62 -23.00 12.21
CA GLY A 108 0.23 -23.34 12.52
C GLY A 108 -0.25 -22.56 13.75
N PHE A 109 -1.55 -22.66 14.02
CA PHE A 109 -2.12 -22.18 15.28
C PHE A 109 -1.81 -23.17 16.41
N GLY A 110 -1.51 -22.63 17.60
CA GLY A 110 -1.33 -23.40 18.81
C GLY A 110 -2.66 -23.77 19.49
N GLU A 111 -2.59 -24.11 20.77
CA GLU A 111 -3.77 -24.44 21.58
C GLU A 111 -4.58 -23.18 21.90
N GLU A 112 -3.90 -22.10 22.25
CA GLU A 112 -4.54 -20.81 22.49
C GLU A 112 -4.64 -19.99 21.20
N GLY A 113 -5.68 -19.16 21.10
CA GLY A 113 -5.91 -18.33 19.92
C GLY A 113 -4.74 -17.41 19.58
N HIS A 114 -3.84 -17.11 20.54
CA HIS A 114 -2.67 -16.25 20.33
C HIS A 114 -1.34 -17.01 20.20
N ASP A 115 -1.40 -18.34 20.17
CA ASP A 115 -0.22 -19.19 20.04
C ASP A 115 0.04 -19.59 18.59
N PHE A 116 1.32 -19.70 18.28
CA PHE A 116 1.80 -20.17 16.98
C PHE A 116 2.80 -21.31 17.20
N ILE A 117 2.73 -22.32 16.35
CA ILE A 117 3.64 -23.49 16.39
C ILE A 117 4.33 -23.62 15.04
N PRO A 118 5.63 -23.97 14.96
CA PRO A 118 6.25 -24.22 13.67
C PRO A 118 5.70 -25.54 13.10
N LEU A 119 5.37 -25.56 11.81
CA LEU A 119 4.91 -26.77 11.11
C LEU A 119 6.04 -27.76 10.84
N LYS A 120 7.29 -27.26 10.83
CA LYS A 120 8.50 -28.09 10.74
C LYS A 120 8.98 -28.44 12.15
N ARG A 121 9.78 -29.50 12.25
CA ARG A 121 10.37 -29.93 13.53
C ARG A 121 11.11 -28.77 14.18
N THR A 122 10.89 -28.60 15.48
CA THR A 122 11.61 -27.64 16.31
C THR A 122 13.06 -28.08 16.50
N THR A 123 14.00 -27.14 16.35
CA THR A 123 15.40 -27.38 16.71
C THR A 123 15.61 -27.13 18.20
N SER A 124 16.48 -27.92 18.84
CA SER A 124 16.82 -27.78 20.25
C SER A 124 17.36 -26.37 20.54
N GLY A 125 16.80 -25.69 21.52
CA GLY A 125 17.17 -24.32 21.87
C GLY A 125 16.43 -23.23 21.10
N SER A 126 15.49 -23.59 20.21
CA SER A 126 14.55 -22.62 19.65
C SER A 126 13.54 -22.13 20.70
N TYR A 127 13.09 -20.89 20.56
CA TYR A 127 12.12 -20.28 21.47
C TYR A 127 11.28 -19.22 20.78
N PHE A 128 10.13 -18.91 21.37
CA PHE A 128 9.27 -17.82 20.92
C PHE A 128 9.56 -16.54 21.69
N THR A 129 9.39 -15.42 20.99
CA THR A 129 9.44 -14.07 21.55
C THR A 129 8.25 -13.26 21.06
N TYR A 130 7.84 -12.30 21.87
CA TYR A 130 6.62 -11.53 21.63
C TYR A 130 6.91 -10.04 21.73
N GLN A 131 6.23 -9.26 20.89
CA GLN A 131 6.29 -7.81 20.91
C GLN A 131 4.87 -7.23 20.80
N MET A 132 4.52 -6.37 21.76
CA MET A 132 3.23 -5.69 21.79
C MET A 132 3.32 -4.31 21.14
N PHE A 133 2.28 -3.92 20.41
CA PHE A 133 2.12 -2.62 19.76
C PHE A 133 0.72 -2.04 20.02
N GLY A 134 0.62 -0.70 19.92
CA GLY A 134 -0.65 0.02 19.93
C GLY A 134 -1.48 -0.23 21.19
N ASP A 135 -0.98 0.19 22.35
CA ASP A 135 -1.63 0.00 23.66
C ASP A 135 -2.00 -1.45 23.95
N ASN A 136 -1.06 -2.37 23.70
CA ASN A 136 -1.24 -3.82 23.87
C ASN A 136 -2.37 -4.44 23.04
N ARG A 137 -2.72 -3.83 21.90
CA ARG A 137 -3.78 -4.34 21.01
C ARG A 137 -3.27 -5.21 19.87
N ILE A 138 -1.96 -5.17 19.59
CA ILE A 138 -1.37 -6.00 18.54
C ILE A 138 -0.18 -6.73 19.11
N GLN A 139 -0.19 -8.05 19.08
CA GLN A 139 0.96 -8.89 19.39
C GLN A 139 1.61 -9.35 18.09
N VAL A 140 2.92 -9.23 17.98
CA VAL A 140 3.70 -9.90 16.94
C VAL A 140 4.52 -11.00 17.60
N THR A 141 4.40 -12.21 17.08
CA THR A 141 5.13 -13.39 17.58
C THR A 141 6.27 -13.73 16.64
N TYR A 142 7.45 -13.93 17.19
CA TYR A 142 8.64 -14.37 16.47
C TYR A 142 9.15 -15.70 17.01
N TYR A 143 9.46 -16.62 16.11
CA TYR A 143 10.18 -17.86 16.39
C TYR A 143 11.66 -17.63 16.15
N VAL A 144 12.50 -17.86 17.17
CA VAL A 144 13.95 -17.70 17.10
C VAL A 144 14.59 -19.08 17.03
N GLU A 145 15.37 -19.32 15.97
CA GLU A 145 16.11 -20.56 15.73
C GLU A 145 17.54 -20.20 15.30
N GLU A 146 18.55 -20.72 16.01
CA GLU A 146 19.97 -20.46 15.74
C GLU A 146 20.34 -18.96 15.68
N GLY A 147 19.63 -18.13 16.45
CA GLY A 147 19.83 -16.67 16.46
C GLY A 147 19.16 -15.91 15.32
N VAL A 148 18.46 -16.62 14.42
CA VAL A 148 17.63 -16.01 13.36
C VAL A 148 16.18 -15.91 13.83
N SER A 149 15.58 -14.73 13.68
CA SER A 149 14.20 -14.46 14.07
C SER A 149 13.27 -14.52 12.86
N TYR A 150 12.26 -15.39 12.93
CA TYR A 150 11.24 -15.58 11.91
C TYR A 150 9.89 -15.11 12.46
N ALA A 151 9.19 -14.23 11.73
CA ALA A 151 7.85 -13.83 12.12
C ALA A 151 6.89 -15.03 11.99
N ALA A 152 6.28 -15.44 13.10
CA ALA A 152 5.37 -16.57 13.16
C ALA A 152 3.92 -16.16 12.86
N GLY A 153 3.56 -14.93 13.25
CA GLY A 153 2.22 -14.37 13.05
C GLY A 153 2.00 -13.14 13.90
N PHE A 154 0.78 -12.62 13.85
CA PHE A 154 0.35 -11.56 14.75
C PHE A 154 -1.11 -11.76 15.20
N CYS A 155 -1.42 -11.23 16.38
CA CYS A 155 -2.73 -11.26 16.98
C CYS A 155 -3.22 -9.82 17.16
N ILE A 156 -4.49 -9.58 16.86
CA ILE A 156 -5.15 -8.29 17.08
C ILE A 156 -6.23 -8.50 18.14
N TYR A 157 -6.11 -7.78 19.24
CA TYR A 157 -7.08 -7.77 20.33
C TYR A 157 -8.10 -6.67 20.08
N VAL A 158 -9.32 -7.07 19.75
CA VAL A 158 -10.45 -6.17 19.54
C VAL A 158 -11.30 -6.17 20.79
N LYS A 159 -11.43 -5.00 21.43
CA LYS A 159 -12.37 -4.83 22.53
C LYS A 159 -13.80 -5.02 22.00
N ASN A 160 -14.60 -5.85 22.65
CA ASN A 160 -15.98 -6.06 22.27
C ASN A 160 -16.77 -4.74 22.40
N PRO A 161 -17.36 -4.21 21.29
CA PRO A 161 -18.09 -2.95 21.34
C PRO A 161 -19.43 -3.04 22.10
N MET A 162 -19.94 -4.25 22.37
CA MET A 162 -21.24 -4.45 23.02
C MET A 162 -21.24 -4.10 24.52
N ILE A 163 -20.08 -4.02 25.17
CA ILE A 163 -19.96 -3.82 26.64
C ILE A 163 -19.82 -2.32 27.00
N GLY A 164 -20.35 -1.44 26.15
CA GLY A 164 -20.49 -0.01 26.41
C GLY A 164 -21.93 0.47 26.58
N VAL A 165 -22.91 -0.39 26.32
CA VAL A 165 -24.32 -0.09 26.56
C VAL A 165 -24.64 -0.56 27.97
N PRO A 166 -24.89 0.34 28.94
CA PRO A 166 -25.50 -0.10 30.19
C PRO A 166 -26.83 -0.75 29.81
N ILE A 167 -26.92 -2.07 30.01
CA ILE A 167 -28.20 -2.74 29.96
C ILE A 167 -29.00 -2.08 31.08
N VAL A 168 -29.95 -1.23 30.71
CA VAL A 168 -30.97 -0.74 31.64
C VAL A 168 -31.77 -1.98 32.01
N ALA A 169 -31.32 -2.66 33.06
CA ALA A 169 -32.08 -3.70 33.70
C ALA A 169 -33.33 -3.01 34.27
N ASN A 170 -34.45 -3.14 33.58
CA ASN A 170 -35.72 -3.03 34.25
C ASN A 170 -35.77 -4.21 35.23
N GLU A 171 -35.58 -3.91 36.51
CA GLU A 171 -35.97 -4.78 37.61
C GLU A 171 -37.48 -5.00 37.48
N GLU A 172 -37.87 -6.11 36.85
CA GLU A 172 -39.05 -6.88 37.24
C GLU A 172 -39.10 -8.18 36.42
N ASN A 173 -38.71 -9.26 37.12
CA ASN A 173 -39.14 -10.64 36.96
C ASN A 173 -38.62 -11.52 35.79
N GLU A 174 -38.15 -12.70 36.26
CA GLU A 174 -38.11 -14.03 35.65
C GLU A 174 -36.79 -14.54 35.03
N GLU A 175 -36.08 -15.30 35.89
CA GLU A 175 -34.84 -16.06 35.72
C GLU A 175 -34.93 -17.29 34.78
N GLU A 176 -35.92 -17.45 33.90
CA GLU A 176 -36.04 -18.71 33.11
C GLU A 176 -35.96 -18.58 31.58
N SER A 177 -35.66 -17.41 31.01
CA SER A 177 -35.75 -17.20 29.54
C SER A 177 -34.41 -17.08 28.79
N ILE A 178 -33.28 -16.83 29.47
CA ILE A 178 -32.04 -16.43 28.79
C ILE A 178 -31.24 -17.63 28.23
N LEU A 179 -31.49 -18.85 28.68
CA LEU A 179 -30.81 -20.05 28.15
C LEU A 179 -31.35 -20.58 26.81
N SER A 180 -32.39 -19.95 26.24
CA SER A 180 -32.98 -20.39 24.96
C SER A 180 -32.72 -19.47 23.76
N SER A 181 -32.08 -18.32 23.96
CA SER A 181 -31.91 -17.29 22.90
C SER A 181 -30.48 -17.14 22.40
N ILE A 182 -29.50 -17.90 22.92
CA ILE A 182 -28.18 -18.01 22.29
C ILE A 182 -28.26 -19.11 21.22
N SER A 183 -28.83 -18.77 20.07
CA SER A 183 -28.68 -19.57 18.86
C SER A 183 -27.23 -19.47 18.37
N GLU A 184 -26.59 -20.62 18.16
CA GLU A 184 -25.20 -20.81 17.71
C GLU A 184 -24.87 -20.29 16.28
N ASP A 185 -25.53 -19.24 15.76
CA ASP A 185 -25.50 -18.97 14.31
C ASP A 185 -25.12 -17.54 13.88
N GLU A 186 -24.34 -16.81 14.71
CA GLU A 186 -23.77 -15.50 14.33
C GLU A 186 -22.24 -15.49 14.13
N SER A 187 -21.66 -16.66 13.82
CA SER A 187 -20.29 -16.79 13.28
C SER A 187 -20.06 -16.32 11.80
N PRO A 188 -21.06 -16.13 10.90
CA PRO A 188 -20.75 -15.97 9.47
C PRO A 188 -20.44 -14.53 9.02
N TYR A 189 -20.58 -13.51 9.88
CA TYR A 189 -20.49 -12.11 9.44
C TYR A 189 -19.06 -11.60 9.24
N TRP A 190 -18.10 -12.11 10.02
CA TRP A 190 -16.70 -11.71 9.92
C TRP A 190 -15.94 -12.46 8.82
N GLY A 191 -16.22 -13.75 8.63
CA GLY A 191 -15.63 -14.55 7.55
C GLY A 191 -15.84 -13.93 6.17
N LYS A 192 -17.08 -13.56 5.84
CA LYS A 192 -17.42 -12.90 4.55
C LYS A 192 -16.83 -11.50 4.38
N ARG A 193 -16.43 -10.84 5.46
CA ARG A 193 -15.79 -9.51 5.40
C ARG A 193 -14.28 -9.63 5.20
N LEU A 194 -13.64 -10.59 5.86
CA LEU A 194 -12.23 -10.91 5.68
C LEU A 194 -11.96 -11.49 4.28
N GLU A 195 -12.82 -12.38 3.80
CA GLU A 195 -12.74 -12.93 2.45
C GLU A 195 -12.85 -11.83 1.37
N ARG A 196 -13.68 -10.80 1.61
CA ARG A 196 -13.73 -9.60 0.75
C ARG A 196 -12.43 -8.79 0.77
N LEU A 197 -11.74 -8.70 1.91
CA LEU A 197 -10.46 -7.97 2.00
C LEU A 197 -9.32 -8.73 1.30
N VAL A 198 -9.30 -10.06 1.41
CA VAL A 198 -8.37 -10.93 0.66
C VAL A 198 -8.64 -10.83 -0.85
N ASN A 199 -9.91 -10.95 -1.26
CA ASN A 199 -10.30 -10.88 -2.68
C ASN A 199 -10.05 -9.50 -3.31
N ASN A 200 -10.11 -8.42 -2.51
CA ASN A 200 -9.81 -7.06 -2.96
C ASN A 200 -8.30 -6.72 -2.95
N GLY A 201 -7.43 -7.69 -2.63
CA GLY A 201 -5.98 -7.50 -2.62
C GLY A 201 -5.46 -6.60 -1.49
N VAL A 202 -6.30 -6.36 -0.46
CA VAL A 202 -5.90 -5.58 0.73
C VAL A 202 -5.07 -6.44 1.68
N LEU A 203 -5.34 -7.74 1.71
CA LEU A 203 -4.58 -8.74 2.48
C LEU A 203 -3.93 -9.76 1.53
N PRO A 204 -2.75 -10.31 1.87
CA PRO A 204 -2.11 -11.39 1.10
C PRO A 204 -3.03 -12.61 0.97
N ARG A 205 -3.00 -13.29 -0.18
CA ARG A 205 -3.83 -14.50 -0.43
C ARG A 205 -3.43 -15.70 0.41
N ASP A 206 -2.26 -15.64 1.01
CA ASP A 206 -1.61 -16.74 1.71
C ASP A 206 -1.97 -16.77 3.21
N MET A 207 -2.87 -15.89 3.67
CA MET A 207 -3.28 -15.81 5.07
C MET A 207 -4.47 -16.72 5.36
N GLU A 208 -4.29 -17.65 6.30
CA GLU A 208 -5.38 -18.30 7.00
C GLU A 208 -5.70 -17.52 8.28
N THR A 209 -6.97 -17.17 8.47
CA THR A 209 -7.45 -16.42 9.64
C THR A 209 -8.36 -17.30 10.47
N ILE A 210 -8.18 -17.29 11.79
CA ILE A 210 -9.16 -17.80 12.75
C ILE A 210 -9.65 -16.60 13.56
N VAL A 211 -10.97 -16.50 13.72
CA VAL A 211 -11.69 -15.51 14.54
C VAL A 211 -12.28 -16.23 15.73
#